data_AF-A0A7S6VY00-F1
#
_entry.id   AF-A0A7S6VY00-F1
#
_cell.length_a   1.000
_cell.length_b   1.000
_cell.length_c   1.000
_cell.angle_alpha   90.00
_cell.angle_beta   90.00
_cell.angle_gamma   90.00
#
_symmetry.space_group_name_H-M   'P 1'
#
loop_
_entity.id
_entity.type
_entity.pdbx_description
1 polymer ?
#
loop_
_entity_poly.entity_id
_entity_poly.type
_entity_poly.pdbx_seq_one_letter_code
_entity_poly.pdbx_strand_id
1 'polypeptide(L)' 'MRNTALEIFENRFDILMFAAHAKTFNVTDIFEAVLDTSRMTIRKCLKDLVDSGYIEKISVYDFQATAKTKELFKVAL' A
#
# COMPACT_ATOMS: atom_id res chain seq x y z
N MET A 1 -4.31 17.96 6.06
CA MET A 1 -4.64 16.60 6.54
C MET A 1 -5.65 16.04 5.54
N ARG A 2 -5.26 15.02 4.77
CA ARG A 2 -6.13 14.36 3.79
C ARG A 2 -7.29 13.67 4.52
N ASN A 3 -8.47 14.28 4.55
CA ASN A 3 -9.59 13.89 5.44
C ASN A 3 -10.92 13.67 4.71
N THR A 4 -11.02 13.97 3.41
CA THR A 4 -12.21 13.66 2.63
C THR A 4 -12.22 12.18 2.23
N ALA A 5 -13.41 11.64 1.91
CA ALA A 5 -13.53 10.27 1.41
C ALA A 5 -12.66 10.02 0.15
N LEU A 6 -12.53 11.05 -0.70
CA LEU A 6 -11.68 11.00 -1.90
C LEU A 6 -10.20 10.87 -1.53
N GLU A 7 -9.67 11.73 -0.68
CA GLU A 7 -8.25 11.68 -0.32
C GLU A 7 -7.90 10.40 0.46
N ILE A 8 -8.86 9.86 1.23
CA ILE A 8 -8.75 8.56 1.90
C ILE A 8 -8.59 7.45 0.86
N PHE A 9 -9.42 7.45 -0.20
CA PHE A 9 -9.29 6.51 -1.30
C PHE A 9 -7.95 6.66 -2.03
N GLU A 10 -7.56 7.89 -2.40
CA GLU A 10 -6.30 8.18 -3.10
C GLU A 10 -5.08 7.63 -2.35
N ASN A 11 -5.00 7.82 -1.03
CA ASN A 11 -3.90 7.26 -0.24
C ASN A 11 -3.73 5.74 -0.41
N ARG A 12 -4.83 4.98 -0.45
CA ARG A 12 -4.79 3.52 -0.62
C ARG A 12 -4.47 3.15 -2.07
N PHE A 13 -5.02 3.88 -3.01
CA PHE A 13 -4.78 3.65 -4.44
C PHE A 13 -3.31 3.92 -4.82
N ASP A 14 -2.72 5.01 -4.32
CA ASP A 14 -1.30 5.34 -4.52
C ASP A 14 -0.39 4.26 -3.97
N ILE A 15 -0.66 3.76 -2.75
CA ILE A 15 0.07 2.64 -2.16
C ILE A 15 -0.06 1.39 -3.03
N LEU A 16 -1.24 1.09 -3.57
CA LEU A 16 -1.45 -0.09 -4.41
C LEU A 16 -0.69 -0.01 -5.74
N MET A 17 -0.66 1.17 -6.38
CA MET A 17 0.15 1.37 -7.58
C MET A 17 1.63 1.11 -7.32
N PHE A 18 2.15 1.62 -6.20
CA PHE A 18 3.52 1.37 -5.78
C PHE A 18 3.75 -0.11 -5.48
N ALA A 19 2.89 -0.71 -4.66
CA ALA A 19 3.01 -2.10 -4.21
C ALA A 19 3.02 -3.09 -5.37
N ALA A 20 2.23 -2.85 -6.42
CA ALA A 20 2.15 -3.73 -7.59
C ALA A 20 3.50 -3.92 -8.31
N HIS A 21 4.37 -2.92 -8.24
CA HIS A 21 5.68 -2.92 -8.92
C HIS A 21 6.85 -3.22 -7.97
N ALA A 22 6.61 -3.15 -6.65
CA ALA A 22 7.62 -3.48 -5.65
C ALA A 22 7.71 -4.98 -5.43
N LYS A 23 8.94 -5.50 -5.24
CA LYS A 23 9.13 -6.89 -4.79
C LYS A 23 8.64 -7.07 -3.35
N THR A 24 9.12 -6.20 -2.47
CA THR A 24 8.75 -6.10 -1.05
C THR A 24 8.85 -4.64 -0.64
N PHE A 25 8.09 -4.23 0.36
CA PHE A 25 8.14 -2.85 0.88
C PHE A 25 7.69 -2.78 2.34
N ASN A 26 8.04 -1.69 3.00
CA ASN A 26 7.67 -1.40 4.39
C ASN A 26 7.10 0.03 4.55
N VAL A 27 6.80 0.41 5.79
CA VAL A 27 6.22 1.73 6.12
C VAL A 27 7.15 2.89 5.72
N THR A 28 8.47 2.70 5.80
CA THR A 28 9.45 3.73 5.43
C THR A 28 9.45 3.94 3.92
N ASP A 29 9.42 2.88 3.12
CA ASP A 29 9.37 2.99 1.65
C ASP A 29 8.13 3.79 1.20
N ILE A 30 6.97 3.53 1.81
CA ILE A 30 5.73 4.27 1.50
C ILE A 30 5.84 5.74 1.92
N PHE A 31 6.44 6.02 3.08
CA PHE A 31 6.62 7.39 3.56
C PHE A 31 7.55 8.20 2.64
N GLU A 32 8.63 7.58 2.18
CA GLU A 32 9.65 8.25 1.37
C GLU A 32 9.26 8.37 -0.11
N ALA A 33 8.54 7.39 -0.66
CA ALA A 33 8.29 7.32 -2.10
C ALA A 33 6.84 7.57 -2.53
N VAL A 34 5.86 7.54 -1.61
CA VAL A 34 4.42 7.53 -1.98
C VAL A 34 3.63 8.62 -1.25
N LEU A 35 3.66 8.63 0.08
CA LEU A 35 2.78 9.48 0.90
C LEU A 35 3.58 10.31 1.91
N ASP A 36 3.61 11.63 1.72
CA ASP A 36 4.07 12.58 2.73
C ASP A 36 2.99 12.77 3.81
N THR A 37 2.88 11.79 4.71
CA THR A 37 1.91 11.79 5.81
C THR A 37 2.44 11.05 7.03
N SER A 38 1.70 11.06 8.13
CA SER A 38 2.14 10.36 9.35
C SER A 38 2.30 8.85 9.10
N ARG A 39 3.35 8.26 9.69
CA ARG A 39 3.54 6.79 9.67
C ARG A 39 2.33 6.02 10.24
N MET A 40 1.55 6.64 11.12
CA MET A 40 0.31 6.04 11.63
C MET A 40 -0.78 5.96 10.57
N THR A 41 -0.94 7.01 9.76
CA THR A 41 -1.86 6.99 8.60
C THR A 41 -1.45 5.93 7.60
N ILE A 42 -0.15 5.81 7.30
CA ILE A 42 0.38 4.77 6.40
C ILE A 42 0.05 3.38 6.96
N ARG A 43 0.35 3.12 8.24
CA ARG A 43 0.03 1.84 8.89
C ARG A 43 -1.45 1.49 8.83
N LYS A 44 -2.34 2.48 8.99
CA LYS A 44 -3.79 2.29 8.83
C LYS A 44 -4.14 1.89 7.40
N CYS A 45 -3.61 2.58 6.39
CA CYS A 45 -3.84 2.23 4.99
C CYS A 45 -3.34 0.82 4.66
N LEU A 46 -2.12 0.47 5.10
CA LEU A 46 -1.56 -0.86 4.91
C LEU A 46 -2.41 -1.94 5.58
N LYS A 47 -2.89 -1.69 6.81
CA LYS A 47 -3.81 -2.60 7.48
C LYS A 47 -5.09 -2.83 6.67
N ASP A 48 -5.72 -1.77 6.17
CA ASP A 48 -6.95 -1.89 5.38
C ASP A 48 -6.70 -2.66 4.07
N LEU A 49 -5.53 -2.46 3.43
CA LEU A 49 -5.14 -3.16 2.21
C LEU A 49 -4.81 -4.64 2.44
N VAL A 50 -4.25 -4.97 3.62
CA VAL A 50 -4.08 -6.37 4.06
C VAL A 50 -5.44 -7.02 4.30
N ASP A 51 -6.30 -6.37 5.09
CA ASP A 51 -7.62 -6.91 5.46
C ASP A 51 -8.53 -7.11 4.23
N SER A 52 -8.31 -6.36 3.15
CA SER A 52 -9.02 -6.49 1.86
C SER A 52 -8.32 -7.41 0.83
N GLY A 53 -7.19 -8.00 1.18
CA GLY A 53 -6.49 -9.02 0.38
C GLY A 53 -5.71 -8.49 -0.83
N TYR A 54 -5.42 -7.18 -0.87
CA TYR A 54 -4.63 -6.60 -1.96
C TYR A 54 -3.12 -6.68 -1.70
N ILE A 55 -2.71 -6.62 -0.44
CA ILE A 55 -1.31 -6.85 -0.04
C ILE A 55 -1.29 -7.88 1.08
N GLU A 56 -0.14 -8.47 1.32
CA GLU A 56 0.05 -9.42 2.42
C GLU A 56 1.30 -9.08 3.21
N LYS A 57 1.30 -9.42 4.51
CA LYS A 57 2.48 -9.31 5.36
C LYS A 57 3.35 -10.54 5.17
N ILE A 58 4.63 -10.30 4.89
CA ILE A 58 5.65 -11.37 4.84
C ILE A 58 6.47 -11.42 6.13
N SER A 59 6.55 -10.30 6.86
CA SER A 59 7.27 -10.19 8.13
C SER A 59 6.56 -9.21 9.07
N VAL A 60 7.20 -8.89 10.20
CA VAL A 60 6.71 -7.85 11.13
C VAL A 60 6.66 -6.47 10.43
N TYR A 61 7.59 -6.22 9.51
CA TYR A 61 7.78 -4.90 8.89
C TYR A 61 7.47 -4.85 7.40
N ASP A 62 7.59 -5.99 6.72
CA ASP A 62 7.55 -6.04 5.26
C ASP A 62 6.24 -6.61 4.73
N PHE A 63 5.87 -6.08 3.58
CA PHE A 63 4.67 -6.38 2.82
C PHE A 63 5.04 -6.69 1.38
N GLN A 64 4.14 -7.39 0.68
CA GLN A 64 4.20 -7.55 -0.77
C GLN A 64 2.80 -7.47 -1.38
N ALA A 65 2.71 -7.14 -2.66
CA ALA A 65 1.45 -7.21 -3.40
C ALA A 65 1.02 -8.66 -3.62
N THR A 66 -0.28 -8.94 -3.47
CA THR A 66 -0.84 -10.24 -3.84
C THR A 66 -0.94 -10.37 -5.37
N ALA A 67 -1.16 -11.60 -5.86
CA ALA A 67 -1.41 -11.85 -7.28
C ALA A 67 -2.56 -11.01 -7.83
N LYS A 68 -3.64 -10.83 -7.04
CA LYS A 68 -4.79 -9.97 -7.38
C LYS A 68 -4.38 -8.53 -7.69
N THR A 69 -3.48 -7.96 -6.89
CA THR A 69 -3.00 -6.59 -7.10
C THR A 69 -2.11 -6.50 -8.34
N LYS A 70 -1.20 -7.47 -8.52
CA LYS A 70 -0.37 -7.51 -9.73
C LYS A 70 -1.22 -7.61 -11.00
N GLU A 71 -2.25 -8.46 -11.00
CA GLU A 71 -3.21 -8.57 -12.10
C GLU A 71 -3.97 -7.27 -12.35
N LEU A 72 -4.46 -6.60 -11.30
CA LEU A 72 -5.18 -5.33 -11.39
C LEU A 72 -4.36 -4.26 -12.14
N PHE A 73 -3.05 -4.23 -11.91
CA PHE A 73 -2.13 -3.29 -12.56
C PHE A 73 -1.38 -3.88 -13.76
N LYS A 74 -1.74 -5.08 -14.22
CA LYS A 74 -1.10 -5.78 -15.35
C LYS A 74 0.42 -5.96 -15.19
N VAL A 75 0.89 -6.11 -13.96
CA VAL A 75 2.30 -6.41 -13.65
C VAL A 75 2.51 -7.92 -13.66
N ALA A 76 3.60 -8.38 -14.28
CA ALA A 76 3.94 -9.80 -14.34
C ALA A 76 4.17 -10.38 -12.92
N LEU A 77 3.74 -11.63 -12.72
CA LEU A 77 3.83 -12.34 -11.45
C LEU A 77 5.28 -12.66 -11.06
#